data_AF-A0A7S1CZL2-F1
#
_entry.id   AF-A0A7S1CZL2-F1
#
_cell.length_a   1.000
_cell.length_b   1.000
_cell.length_c   1.000
_cell.angle_alpha   90.00
_cell.angle_beta   90.00
_cell.angle_gamma   90.00
#
_symmetry.space_group_name_H-M   'P 1'
#
loop_
_entity.id
_entity.type
_entity.pdbx_description
1 polymer ?
#
loop_
_entity_poly.entity_id
_entity_poly.type
_entity_poly.pdbx_seq_one_letter_code
_entity_poly.pdbx_strand_id
1 'polypeptide(L)'
;MKITLAFSLVAVTSAFAPASFGIRSRTYLFSDPEATTDALVDEAVEASETFGATSTEAQLAWEAVDDMDVKREQSEAYTGGVSPEECDAVEPSQECLDYGEKMDQLAELLKVHGPKIAEVKKVAEELQAIKLMSPDVKPGEDSPELRAALENAKAMSKEFGSTSPEAKVAWAELEEIASASNSNAMGVRLDEECLIEAIEGCAAIEEVQRYVNLGKSTSRYSG
;
A
#
# COMPACT_ATOMS: atom_id res chain seq x y z
N MET A 1 -15.80 23.54 -75.34
CA MET A 1 -15.65 22.08 -75.42
C MET A 1 -15.72 21.53 -74.00
N LYS A 2 -16.68 20.65 -73.73
CA LYS A 2 -16.97 20.09 -72.40
C LYS A 2 -16.15 18.81 -72.23
N ILE A 3 -15.32 18.72 -71.21
CA ILE A 3 -14.66 17.47 -70.80
C ILE A 3 -15.26 17.08 -69.44
N THR A 4 -16.16 16.12 -69.49
CA THR A 4 -16.71 15.39 -68.34
C THR A 4 -15.78 14.25 -67.99
N LEU A 5 -15.19 14.29 -66.79
CA LEU A 5 -14.40 13.19 -66.23
C LEU A 5 -15.14 12.64 -65.02
N ALA A 6 -15.71 11.46 -65.20
CA ALA A 6 -16.35 10.65 -64.17
C ALA A 6 -15.27 9.92 -63.37
N PHE A 7 -15.27 10.09 -62.05
CA PHE A 7 -14.46 9.27 -61.14
C PHE A 7 -15.40 8.59 -60.14
N SER A 8 -15.66 7.31 -60.38
CA SER A 8 -16.38 6.40 -59.51
C SER A 8 -15.46 5.92 -58.38
N LEU A 9 -15.72 6.36 -57.16
CA LEU A 9 -15.14 5.84 -55.93
C LEU A 9 -16.12 4.85 -55.31
N VAL A 10 -15.81 3.55 -55.46
CA VAL A 10 -16.46 2.46 -54.73
C VAL A 10 -15.76 2.34 -53.38
N ALA A 11 -16.39 2.81 -52.32
CA ALA A 11 -15.98 2.53 -50.95
C ALA A 11 -16.76 1.28 -50.47
N VAL A 12 -16.06 0.14 -50.39
CA VAL A 12 -16.55 -1.04 -49.67
C VAL A 12 -16.16 -0.87 -48.21
N THR A 13 -17.11 -0.47 -47.37
CA THR A 13 -16.98 -0.58 -45.92
C THR A 13 -17.75 -1.82 -45.47
N SER A 14 -17.02 -2.92 -45.27
CA SER A 14 -17.51 -4.04 -44.47
C SER A 14 -17.53 -3.59 -43.01
N ALA A 15 -18.69 -3.10 -42.57
CA ALA A 15 -18.98 -2.86 -41.17
C ALA A 15 -19.09 -4.22 -40.45
N PHE A 16 -18.01 -4.65 -39.81
CA PHE A 16 -18.03 -5.73 -38.83
C PHE A 16 -18.72 -5.18 -37.58
N ALA A 17 -20.02 -5.38 -37.47
CA ALA A 17 -20.77 -5.09 -36.26
C ALA A 17 -20.60 -6.28 -35.29
N PRO A 18 -19.94 -6.13 -34.13
CA PRO A 18 -20.04 -7.14 -33.09
C PRO A 18 -21.48 -7.14 -32.59
N ALA A 19 -22.19 -8.25 -32.81
CA ALA A 19 -23.46 -8.51 -32.15
C ALA A 19 -23.22 -8.48 -30.63
N SER A 20 -23.91 -7.58 -29.93
CA SER A 20 -23.88 -7.51 -28.48
C SER A 20 -24.62 -8.73 -27.90
N PHE A 21 -23.91 -9.84 -27.73
CA PHE A 21 -24.33 -10.87 -26.79
C PHE A 21 -24.07 -10.34 -25.37
N GLY A 22 -25.15 -9.89 -24.73
CA GLY A 22 -25.16 -9.38 -23.36
C GLY A 22 -25.01 -10.48 -22.31
N ILE A 23 -23.89 -11.19 -22.34
CA ILE A 23 -23.38 -11.91 -21.16
C ILE A 23 -22.03 -11.26 -20.86
N ARG A 24 -22.03 -10.32 -19.91
CA ARG A 24 -20.79 -9.89 -19.25
C ARG A 24 -20.30 -11.09 -18.46
N SER A 25 -19.50 -11.96 -19.08
CA SER A 25 -18.57 -12.79 -18.33
C SER A 25 -17.60 -11.83 -17.65
N ARG A 26 -17.83 -11.55 -16.37
CA ARG A 26 -16.81 -10.96 -15.50
C ARG A 26 -15.71 -12.01 -15.42
N THR A 27 -14.64 -11.83 -16.17
CA THR A 27 -13.39 -12.54 -15.89
C THR A 27 -12.90 -12.02 -14.54
N TYR A 28 -13.03 -12.84 -13.49
CA TYR A 28 -12.51 -12.64 -12.13
C TYR A 28 -10.97 -12.69 -12.07
N LEU A 29 -10.31 -12.04 -13.02
CA LEU A 29 -8.84 -11.98 -13.10
C LEU A 29 -8.25 -10.83 -12.24
N PHE A 30 -9.11 -10.07 -11.56
CA PHE A 30 -8.76 -8.98 -10.66
C PHE A 30 -9.67 -8.95 -9.43
N SER A 31 -9.87 -10.10 -8.78
CA SER A 31 -10.46 -10.14 -7.44
C SER A 31 -9.52 -9.42 -6.47
N ASP A 32 -10.08 -8.51 -5.67
CA ASP A 32 -9.42 -7.83 -4.56
C ASP A 32 -8.56 -8.80 -3.72
N PRO A 33 -7.37 -8.39 -3.24
CA PRO A 33 -6.55 -9.19 -2.33
C PRO A 33 -7.21 -9.48 -0.97
N GLU A 34 -8.40 -8.95 -0.71
CA GLU A 34 -9.21 -9.19 0.51
C GLU A 34 -10.36 -10.17 0.31
N ALA A 35 -10.57 -10.75 -0.89
CA ALA A 35 -11.54 -11.82 -1.09
C ALA A 35 -11.03 -13.11 -0.43
N THR A 36 -11.21 -13.20 0.88
CA THR A 36 -10.97 -14.41 1.67
C THR A 36 -11.87 -15.54 1.18
N THR A 37 -11.38 -16.79 1.27
CA THR A 37 -12.14 -18.00 0.95
C THR A 37 -13.53 -18.01 1.61
N ASP A 38 -13.63 -17.45 2.80
CA ASP A 38 -14.86 -17.38 3.59
C ASP A 38 -15.94 -16.54 2.89
N ALA A 39 -15.55 -15.43 2.25
CA ALA A 39 -16.49 -14.59 1.51
C ALA A 39 -17.03 -15.28 0.25
N LEU A 40 -16.21 -16.12 -0.40
CA LEU A 40 -16.64 -16.91 -1.57
C LEU A 40 -17.54 -18.09 -1.17
N VAL A 41 -17.28 -18.70 -0.01
CA VAL A 41 -18.15 -19.74 0.56
C VAL A 41 -19.51 -19.15 0.90
N ASP A 42 -19.56 -17.97 1.52
CA ASP A 42 -20.82 -17.29 1.83
C ASP A 42 -21.62 -16.95 0.56
N GLU A 43 -20.96 -16.46 -0.50
CA GLU A 43 -21.58 -16.20 -1.81
C GLU A 43 -22.12 -17.50 -2.46
N ALA A 44 -21.38 -18.61 -2.38
CA ALA A 44 -21.80 -19.90 -2.90
C ALA A 44 -22.99 -20.50 -2.12
N VAL A 45 -23.03 -20.31 -0.80
CA VAL A 45 -24.15 -20.71 0.05
C VAL A 45 -25.39 -19.88 -0.28
N GLU A 46 -25.27 -18.55 -0.38
CA GLU A 46 -26.39 -17.67 -0.73
C GLU A 46 -26.95 -17.99 -2.13
N ALA A 47 -26.08 -18.25 -3.11
CA ALA A 47 -26.49 -18.68 -4.45
C ALA A 47 -27.22 -20.05 -4.43
N SER A 48 -26.78 -20.96 -3.56
CA SER A 48 -27.41 -22.28 -3.38
C SER A 48 -28.80 -22.18 -2.73
N GLU A 49 -28.98 -21.25 -1.80
CA GLU A 49 -30.26 -20.99 -1.14
C GLU A 49 -31.26 -20.30 -2.06
N THR A 50 -30.80 -19.36 -2.90
CA THR A 50 -31.65 -18.54 -3.76
C THR A 50 -32.07 -19.24 -5.06
N PHE A 51 -31.14 -19.92 -5.73
CA PHE A 51 -31.38 -20.56 -7.03
C PHE A 51 -31.56 -22.09 -6.91
N GLY A 52 -31.25 -22.66 -5.73
CA GLY A 52 -31.25 -24.09 -5.48
C GLY A 52 -29.88 -24.71 -5.72
N ALA A 53 -29.53 -25.71 -4.90
CA ALA A 53 -28.21 -26.34 -4.89
C ALA A 53 -27.77 -26.96 -6.23
N THR A 54 -28.71 -27.29 -7.13
CA THR A 54 -28.41 -27.84 -8.47
C THR A 54 -28.51 -26.81 -9.59
N SER A 55 -28.67 -25.53 -9.27
CA SER A 55 -28.70 -24.46 -10.27
C SER A 55 -27.32 -24.21 -10.85
N THR A 56 -27.29 -23.71 -12.08
CA THR A 56 -26.05 -23.35 -12.78
C THR A 56 -25.29 -22.25 -12.05
N GLU A 57 -26.00 -21.32 -11.42
CA GLU A 57 -25.47 -20.19 -10.67
C GLU A 57 -24.79 -20.66 -9.37
N ALA A 58 -25.41 -21.58 -8.64
CA ALA A 58 -24.81 -22.19 -7.47
C ALA A 58 -23.56 -23.03 -7.83
N GLN A 59 -23.62 -23.79 -8.94
CA GLN A 59 -22.48 -24.58 -9.40
C GLN A 59 -21.27 -23.71 -9.75
N LEU A 60 -21.49 -22.59 -10.45
CA LEU A 60 -20.42 -21.65 -10.79
C LEU A 60 -19.82 -20.97 -9.55
N ALA A 61 -20.64 -20.69 -8.53
CA ALA A 61 -20.15 -20.10 -7.28
C ALA A 61 -19.29 -21.10 -6.47
N TRP A 62 -19.70 -22.37 -6.41
CA TRP A 62 -18.88 -23.44 -5.81
C TRP A 62 -17.61 -23.75 -6.61
N GLU A 63 -17.66 -23.71 -7.94
CA GLU A 63 -16.47 -23.84 -8.80
C GLU A 63 -15.45 -22.73 -8.51
N ALA A 64 -15.90 -21.50 -8.21
CA ALA A 64 -15.01 -20.41 -7.82
C ALA A 64 -14.35 -20.62 -6.44
N VAL A 65 -15.06 -21.25 -5.48
CA VAL A 65 -14.50 -21.67 -4.19
C VAL A 65 -13.41 -22.72 -4.41
N ASP A 66 -13.74 -23.78 -5.17
CA ASP A 66 -12.83 -24.87 -5.47
C ASP A 66 -11.57 -24.36 -6.20
N ASP A 67 -11.73 -23.44 -7.17
CA ASP A 67 -10.62 -22.82 -7.88
C ASP A 67 -9.67 -22.03 -6.96
N MET A 68 -10.21 -21.40 -5.92
CA MET A 68 -9.41 -20.66 -4.94
C MET A 68 -8.71 -21.59 -3.95
N ASP A 69 -9.36 -22.66 -3.52
CA ASP A 69 -8.75 -23.68 -2.65
C ASP A 69 -7.62 -24.43 -3.38
N VAL A 70 -7.82 -24.81 -4.64
CA VAL A 70 -6.77 -25.43 -5.46
C VAL A 70 -5.58 -24.48 -5.65
N LYS A 71 -5.82 -23.18 -5.89
CA LYS A 71 -4.74 -22.18 -5.98
C LYS A 71 -4.00 -22.01 -4.66
N ARG A 72 -4.69 -22.14 -3.52
CA ARG A 72 -4.07 -22.06 -2.19
C ARG A 72 -3.17 -23.27 -1.92
N GLU A 73 -3.60 -24.46 -2.29
CA GLU A 73 -2.81 -25.69 -2.14
C GLU A 73 -1.63 -25.74 -3.12
N GLN A 74 -1.79 -25.21 -4.33
CA GLN A 74 -0.72 -25.12 -5.34
C GLN A 74 0.18 -23.90 -5.19
N SER A 75 -0.14 -22.98 -4.28
CA SER A 75 0.75 -21.85 -4.00
C SER A 75 2.04 -22.39 -3.38
N GLU A 76 3.17 -22.09 -4.04
CA GLU A 76 4.53 -22.44 -3.58
C GLU A 76 4.82 -22.01 -2.13
N ALA A 77 4.03 -21.10 -1.56
CA ALA A 77 4.08 -20.72 -0.15
C ALA A 77 3.70 -21.84 0.83
N TYR A 78 2.91 -22.84 0.42
CA TYR A 78 2.51 -23.97 1.27
C TYR A 78 3.31 -25.25 0.99
N THR A 79 3.92 -25.38 -0.19
CA THR A 79 4.79 -26.50 -0.56
C THR A 79 6.29 -26.17 -0.48
N GLY A 80 6.67 -24.90 -0.36
CA GLY A 80 8.06 -24.43 -0.34
C GLY A 80 8.74 -24.44 1.03
N GLY A 81 8.18 -25.15 2.02
CA GLY A 81 8.81 -25.38 3.30
C GLY A 81 9.57 -26.70 3.29
N VAL A 82 10.80 -26.70 3.79
CA VAL A 82 11.55 -27.93 4.02
C VAL A 82 10.78 -28.77 5.05
N SER A 83 10.33 -29.96 4.68
CA SER A 83 9.50 -30.77 5.57
C SER A 83 10.35 -31.34 6.73
N PRO A 84 9.79 -31.48 7.95
CA PRO A 84 10.50 -32.11 9.06
C PRO A 84 11.04 -33.50 8.71
N GLU A 85 10.29 -34.26 7.91
CA GLU A 85 10.65 -35.60 7.47
C GLU A 85 11.86 -35.62 6.52
N GLU A 86 12.06 -34.57 5.71
CA GLU A 86 13.24 -34.43 4.83
C GLU A 86 14.50 -34.05 5.60
N CYS A 87 14.36 -33.39 6.76
CA CYS A 87 15.47 -33.02 7.61
C CYS A 87 15.85 -34.10 8.64
N ASP A 88 14.93 -35.01 8.94
CA ASP A 88 15.18 -36.17 9.81
C ASP A 88 15.76 -37.39 9.06
N ALA A 89 16.01 -37.26 7.75
CA ALA A 89 16.66 -38.29 6.94
C ALA A 89 18.12 -38.53 7.38
N VAL A 90 18.63 -39.76 7.16
CA VAL A 90 20.02 -40.14 7.48
C VAL A 90 21.03 -39.27 6.73
N GLU A 91 20.64 -38.76 5.57
CA GLU A 91 21.37 -37.74 4.80
C GLU A 91 20.41 -36.57 4.55
N PRO A 92 20.43 -35.51 5.38
CA PRO A 92 19.56 -34.36 5.19
C PRO A 92 19.92 -33.63 3.89
N SER A 93 18.91 -33.06 3.22
CA SER A 93 19.13 -32.24 2.03
C SER A 93 19.97 -31.00 2.37
N GLN A 94 20.65 -30.42 1.36
CA GLN A 94 21.42 -29.19 1.56
C GLN A 94 20.52 -28.05 2.08
N GLU A 95 19.26 -28.02 1.65
CA GLU A 95 18.26 -27.04 2.07
C GLU A 95 17.93 -27.14 3.57
N CYS A 96 17.89 -28.36 4.13
CA CYS A 96 17.74 -28.58 5.57
C CYS A 96 18.93 -28.05 6.37
N LEU A 97 20.15 -28.28 5.89
CA LEU A 97 21.37 -27.81 6.54
C LEU A 97 21.44 -26.28 6.51
N ASP A 98 21.14 -25.68 5.37
CA ASP A 98 21.10 -24.23 5.21
C ASP A 98 20.01 -23.61 6.10
N TYR A 99 18.83 -24.22 6.19
CA TYR A 99 17.77 -23.78 7.10
C TYR A 99 18.21 -23.83 8.57
N GLY A 100 18.83 -24.92 9.00
CA GLY A 100 19.37 -25.08 10.36
C GLY A 100 20.40 -23.98 10.68
N GLU A 101 21.33 -23.72 9.77
CA GLU A 101 22.32 -22.66 9.96
C GLU A 101 21.66 -21.27 10.06
N LYS A 102 20.64 -20.99 9.25
CA LYS A 102 19.90 -19.71 9.32
C LYS A 102 19.13 -19.56 10.62
N MET A 103 18.54 -20.64 11.13
CA MET A 103 17.87 -20.64 12.43
C MET A 103 18.86 -20.42 13.58
N ASP A 104 20.05 -21.00 13.52
CA ASP A 104 21.12 -20.77 14.49
C ASP A 104 21.66 -19.33 14.43
N GLN A 105 21.86 -18.78 13.22
CA GLN A 105 22.24 -17.37 13.02
C GLN A 105 21.18 -16.42 13.61
N LEU A 106 19.89 -16.73 13.42
CA LEU A 106 18.81 -15.95 13.99
C LEU A 106 18.78 -16.06 15.51
N ALA A 107 18.96 -17.26 16.07
CA ALA A 107 19.02 -17.48 17.50
C ALA A 107 20.18 -16.70 18.15
N GLU A 108 21.34 -16.65 17.49
CA GLU A 108 22.49 -15.89 17.95
C GLU A 108 22.25 -14.38 17.87
N LEU A 109 21.67 -13.89 16.76
CA LEU A 109 21.23 -12.49 16.65
C LEU A 109 20.25 -12.13 17.76
N LEU A 110 19.29 -12.99 18.09
CA LEU A 110 18.35 -12.75 19.18
C LEU A 110 19.03 -12.70 20.55
N LYS A 111 20.06 -13.52 20.80
CA LYS A 111 20.85 -13.42 22.04
C LYS A 111 21.63 -12.11 22.12
N VAL A 112 22.22 -11.66 21.02
CA VAL A 112 23.00 -10.41 20.95
C VAL A 112 22.12 -9.18 21.04
N HIS A 113 20.94 -9.20 20.39
CA HIS A 113 20.04 -8.05 20.29
C HIS A 113 18.96 -8.01 21.38
N GLY A 114 18.62 -9.13 22.00
CA GLY A 114 17.63 -9.20 23.09
C GLY A 114 17.91 -8.21 24.23
N PRO A 115 19.14 -8.15 24.78
CA PRO A 115 19.50 -7.17 25.81
C PRO A 115 19.38 -5.71 25.33
N LYS A 116 19.74 -5.43 24.07
CA LYS A 116 19.64 -4.08 23.48
C LYS A 116 18.19 -3.65 23.29
N ILE A 117 17.31 -4.56 22.90
CA ILE A 117 15.88 -4.29 22.79
C ILE A 117 15.28 -4.02 24.18
N ALA A 118 15.72 -4.75 25.21
CA ALA A 118 15.30 -4.48 26.58
C ALA A 118 15.77 -3.09 27.07
N GLU A 119 16.98 -2.67 26.70
CA GLU A 119 17.49 -1.32 27.00
C GLU A 119 16.68 -0.23 26.28
N VAL A 120 16.41 -0.40 24.97
CA VAL A 120 15.56 0.53 24.21
C VAL A 120 14.16 0.61 24.80
N LYS A 121 13.58 -0.52 25.22
CA LYS A 121 12.28 -0.54 25.89
C LYS A 121 12.30 0.25 27.20
N LYS A 122 13.36 0.10 28.01
CA LYS A 122 13.53 0.87 29.23
C LYS A 122 13.62 2.38 28.95
N VAL A 123 14.40 2.79 27.94
CA VAL A 123 14.48 4.19 27.52
C VAL A 123 13.12 4.71 27.02
N ALA A 124 12.39 3.91 26.26
CA ALA A 124 11.05 4.27 25.80
C ALA A 124 10.05 4.43 26.96
N GLU A 125 10.10 3.55 27.98
CA GLU A 125 9.30 3.66 29.20
C GLU A 125 9.68 4.90 30.01
N GLU A 126 10.97 5.21 30.12
CA GLU A 126 11.46 6.45 30.75
C GLU A 126 10.98 7.71 30.00
N LEU A 127 11.02 7.69 28.66
CA LEU A 127 10.51 8.80 27.82
C LEU A 127 9.00 8.94 27.89
N GLN A 128 8.24 7.84 27.98
CA GLN A 128 6.79 7.89 28.19
C GLN A 128 6.43 8.42 29.59
N ALA A 129 7.25 8.11 30.60
CA ALA A 129 7.08 8.63 31.95
C ALA A 129 7.38 10.12 32.04
N ILE A 130 8.26 10.64 31.17
CA ILE A 130 8.37 12.08 30.92
C ILE A 130 7.11 12.50 30.16
N LYS A 131 6.10 12.91 30.92
CA LYS A 131 4.89 13.52 30.37
C LYS A 131 5.29 14.85 29.73
N LEU A 132 5.73 14.79 28.47
CA LEU A 132 5.92 15.97 27.64
C LEU A 132 4.56 16.66 27.64
N MET A 133 4.50 17.83 28.29
CA MET A 133 3.32 18.67 28.20
C MET A 133 3.18 18.97 26.72
N SER A 134 2.17 18.40 26.07
CA SER A 134 1.85 18.75 24.70
C SER A 134 1.72 20.27 24.70
N PRO A 135 2.55 21.00 23.93
CA PRO A 135 2.39 22.43 23.83
C PRO A 135 0.93 22.67 23.44
N ASP A 136 0.26 23.54 24.20
CA ASP A 136 -1.09 23.99 23.89
C ASP A 136 -0.98 24.86 22.64
N VAL A 137 -0.82 24.21 21.49
CA VAL A 137 -0.75 24.84 20.19
C VAL A 137 -2.17 25.30 19.91
N LYS A 138 -2.47 26.52 20.32
CA LYS A 138 -3.67 27.21 19.83
C LYS A 138 -3.53 27.25 18.31
N PRO A 139 -4.47 26.65 17.56
CA PRO A 139 -4.46 26.78 16.11
C PRO A 139 -4.42 28.29 15.79
N GLY A 140 -3.48 28.67 14.91
CA GLY A 140 -3.41 30.04 14.43
C GLY A 140 -4.77 30.46 13.88
N GLU A 141 -5.14 31.73 14.06
CA GLU A 141 -6.41 32.25 13.57
C GLU A 141 -6.49 32.06 12.05
N ASP A 142 -7.55 31.40 11.56
CA ASP A 142 -7.72 31.12 10.13
C ASP A 142 -7.67 32.41 9.32
N SER A 143 -6.80 32.43 8.31
CA SER A 143 -6.69 33.57 7.40
C SER A 143 -8.04 33.84 6.73
N PRO A 144 -8.42 35.12 6.51
CA PRO A 144 -9.66 35.45 5.83
C PRO A 144 -9.71 34.86 4.41
N GLU A 145 -8.56 34.66 3.78
CA GLU A 145 -8.41 34.02 2.47
C GLU A 145 -8.82 32.54 2.51
N LEU A 146 -8.39 31.78 3.53
CA LEU A 146 -8.75 30.37 3.69
C LEU A 146 -10.26 30.21 3.91
N ARG A 147 -10.86 31.10 4.69
CA ARG A 147 -12.31 31.11 4.92
C ARG A 147 -13.10 31.40 3.64
N ALA A 148 -12.64 32.35 2.83
CA ALA A 148 -13.27 32.67 1.55
C ALA A 148 -13.18 31.49 0.57
N ALA A 149 -12.02 30.84 0.47
CA ALA A 149 -11.82 29.66 -0.37
C ALA A 149 -12.71 28.48 0.05
N LEU A 150 -12.89 28.29 1.36
CA LEU A 150 -13.71 27.21 1.91
C LEU A 150 -15.20 27.42 1.62
N GLU A 151 -15.70 28.65 1.76
CA GLU A 151 -17.07 29.00 1.39
C GLU A 151 -17.30 28.83 -0.13
N ASN A 152 -16.31 29.20 -0.96
CA ASN A 152 -16.37 28.99 -2.41
C ASN A 152 -16.44 27.49 -2.76
N ALA A 153 -15.54 26.66 -2.20
CA ALA A 153 -15.54 25.21 -2.43
C ALA A 153 -16.87 24.55 -2.03
N LYS A 154 -17.47 24.97 -0.92
CA LYS A 154 -18.80 24.54 -0.49
C LYS A 154 -19.90 25.00 -1.43
N ALA A 155 -19.87 26.25 -1.89
CA ALA A 155 -20.85 26.79 -2.82
C ALA A 155 -20.82 26.02 -4.15
N MET A 156 -19.63 25.80 -4.73
CA MET A 156 -19.46 25.06 -5.98
C MET A 156 -19.88 23.58 -5.82
N SER A 157 -19.56 22.95 -4.69
CA SER A 157 -19.99 21.58 -4.40
C SER A 157 -21.52 21.47 -4.26
N LYS A 158 -22.18 22.51 -3.76
CA LYS A 158 -23.65 22.56 -3.62
C LYS A 158 -24.35 22.83 -4.95
N GLU A 159 -23.78 23.68 -5.80
CA GLU A 159 -24.38 24.05 -7.09
C GLU A 159 -24.17 22.98 -8.16
N PHE A 160 -22.95 22.45 -8.29
CA PHE A 160 -22.57 21.54 -9.37
C PHE A 160 -22.47 20.07 -8.94
N GLY A 161 -22.50 19.81 -7.63
CA GLY A 161 -22.31 18.48 -7.03
C GLY A 161 -20.86 18.22 -6.65
N SER A 162 -20.64 17.41 -5.61
CA SER A 162 -19.31 17.16 -5.04
C SER A 162 -18.32 16.51 -6.03
N THR A 163 -18.80 15.84 -7.07
CA THR A 163 -17.97 15.18 -8.08
C THR A 163 -17.76 16.00 -9.34
N SER A 164 -18.34 17.20 -9.43
CA SER A 164 -18.23 18.05 -10.62
C SER A 164 -16.80 18.56 -10.80
N PRO A 165 -16.37 18.84 -12.04
CA PRO A 165 -15.05 19.42 -12.30
C PRO A 165 -14.89 20.79 -11.61
N GLU A 166 -15.96 21.59 -11.53
CA GLU A 166 -15.96 22.89 -10.87
C GLU A 166 -15.76 22.78 -9.36
N ALA A 167 -16.42 21.81 -8.71
CA ALA A 167 -16.22 21.52 -7.30
C ALA A 167 -14.78 21.06 -7.03
N LYS A 168 -14.22 20.18 -7.88
CA LYS A 168 -12.83 19.71 -7.77
C LYS A 168 -11.82 20.85 -7.86
N VAL A 169 -12.01 21.78 -8.80
CA VAL A 169 -11.14 22.95 -8.95
C VAL A 169 -11.18 23.85 -7.71
N ALA A 170 -12.37 24.10 -7.16
CA ALA A 170 -12.51 24.93 -5.96
C ALA A 170 -11.90 24.28 -4.70
N TRP A 171 -11.99 22.95 -4.57
CA TRP A 171 -11.30 22.22 -3.49
C TRP A 171 -9.77 22.21 -3.67
N ALA A 172 -9.27 22.10 -4.90
CA ALA A 172 -7.84 22.22 -5.17
C ALA A 172 -7.31 23.61 -4.81
N GLU A 173 -8.06 24.68 -5.12
CA GLU A 173 -7.69 26.05 -4.72
C GLU A 173 -7.65 26.22 -3.19
N LEU A 174 -8.61 25.64 -2.48
CA LEU A 174 -8.58 25.61 -1.00
C LEU A 174 -7.33 24.91 -0.47
N GLU A 175 -6.93 23.79 -1.07
CA GLU A 175 -5.76 23.02 -0.67
C GLU A 175 -4.45 23.80 -0.91
N GLU A 176 -4.35 24.50 -2.03
CA GLU A 176 -3.21 25.38 -2.32
C GLU A 176 -3.12 26.53 -1.30
N ILE A 177 -4.24 27.17 -0.96
CA ILE A 177 -4.27 28.26 0.04
C ILE A 177 -3.95 27.72 1.44
N ALA A 178 -4.48 26.55 1.80
CA ALA A 178 -4.18 25.89 3.08
C ALA A 178 -2.69 25.55 3.19
N SER A 179 -2.07 25.07 2.11
CA SER A 179 -0.65 24.74 2.06
C SER A 179 0.24 25.99 2.13
N ALA A 180 -0.16 27.08 1.46
CA ALA A 180 0.50 28.37 1.57
C ALA A 180 0.38 28.97 2.98
N SER A 181 -0.76 28.81 3.65
CA SER A 181 -0.97 29.27 5.03
C SER A 181 -0.17 28.46 6.04
N ASN A 182 -0.06 27.14 5.84
CA ASN A 182 0.79 26.28 6.68
C ASN A 182 2.29 26.60 6.55
N SER A 183 2.71 27.20 5.45
CA SER A 183 4.09 27.67 5.26
C SER A 183 4.46 28.81 6.22
N ASN A 184 3.47 29.56 6.75
CA ASN A 184 3.68 30.56 7.80
C ASN A 184 3.50 29.98 9.23
N ALA A 185 2.81 28.84 9.36
CA ALA A 185 2.62 28.14 10.63
C ALA A 185 3.83 27.26 11.00
N MET A 186 4.65 26.89 10.02
CA MET A 186 6.06 26.67 10.27
C MET A 186 6.69 28.02 10.61
N GLY A 187 6.63 28.41 11.89
CA GLY A 187 7.20 29.67 12.38
C GLY A 187 8.64 29.87 11.89
N VAL A 188 9.11 31.13 11.93
CA VAL A 188 10.45 31.63 11.54
C VAL A 188 11.34 30.48 11.11
N ARG A 189 11.55 30.38 9.79
CA ARG A 189 12.27 29.27 9.17
C ARG A 189 13.46 28.86 10.06
N LEU A 190 13.53 27.57 10.40
CA LEU A 190 14.53 27.00 11.32
C LEU A 190 15.99 27.28 10.90
N ASP A 191 16.22 27.82 9.69
CA ASP A 191 17.52 28.28 9.19
C ASP A 191 18.00 29.62 9.79
N GLU A 192 17.14 30.42 10.42
CA GLU A 192 17.53 31.73 10.95
C GLU A 192 17.88 31.74 12.46
N GLU A 193 17.37 30.81 13.28
CA GLU A 193 17.64 30.82 14.74
C GLU A 193 17.96 29.45 15.40
N CYS A 194 18.08 28.34 14.66
CA CYS A 194 18.32 27.00 15.27
C CYS A 194 19.36 26.13 14.52
N LEU A 195 20.55 26.66 14.22
CA LEU A 195 21.64 25.88 13.59
C LEU A 195 23.01 26.14 14.22
N ILE A 196 23.08 26.33 15.54
CA ILE A 196 24.37 26.17 16.24
C ILE A 196 24.31 24.92 17.12
N GLU A 197 23.25 24.75 17.94
CA GLU A 197 23.09 23.52 18.75
C GLU A 197 22.54 22.32 17.95
N ALA A 198 21.68 22.55 16.94
CA ALA A 198 21.21 21.47 16.06
C ALA A 198 22.28 21.01 15.05
N ILE A 199 23.24 21.86 14.66
CA ILE A 199 24.40 21.41 13.85
C ILE A 199 25.30 20.51 14.69
N GLU A 200 25.55 20.82 15.97
CA GLU A 200 26.30 19.92 16.84
C GLU A 200 25.58 18.59 17.07
N GLY A 201 24.25 18.61 17.23
CA GLY A 201 23.44 17.39 17.31
C GLY A 201 23.48 16.55 16.03
N CYS A 202 23.37 17.18 14.85
CA CYS A 202 23.46 16.49 13.57
C CYS A 202 24.87 15.99 13.27
N ALA A 203 25.92 16.74 13.63
CA ALA A 203 27.31 16.30 13.52
C ALA A 203 27.58 15.08 14.41
N ALA A 204 27.03 15.06 15.63
CA ALA A 204 27.12 13.90 16.51
C ALA A 204 26.38 12.67 15.93
N ILE A 205 25.23 12.87 15.27
CA ILE A 205 24.50 11.79 14.60
C ILE A 205 25.26 11.25 13.38
N GLU A 206 25.88 12.12 12.58
CA GLU A 206 26.72 11.70 11.45
C GLU A 206 27.95 10.93 11.91
N GLU A 207 28.55 11.29 13.05
CA GLU A 207 29.66 10.55 13.64
C GLU A 207 29.22 9.17 14.13
N VAL A 208 28.06 9.07 14.80
CA VAL A 208 27.45 7.78 15.16
C VAL A 208 27.17 6.93 13.91
N GLN A 209 26.63 7.53 12.84
CA GLN A 209 26.31 6.82 11.60
C GLN A 209 27.58 6.37 10.85
N ARG A 210 28.68 7.12 10.96
CA ARG A 210 30.00 6.71 10.48
C ARG A 210 30.52 5.50 11.25
N TYR A 211 30.42 5.48 12.57
CA TYR A 211 30.81 4.31 13.39
C TYR A 211 29.96 3.07 13.06
N VAL A 212 28.64 3.25 12.88
CA VAL A 212 27.73 2.16 12.46
C VAL A 212 28.11 1.60 11.09
N ASN A 213 28.49 2.46 10.14
CA ASN A 213 28.88 2.01 8.80
C ASN A 213 30.30 1.41 8.73
N LEU A 214 31.24 1.87 9.56
CA LEU A 214 32.55 1.24 9.73
C LEU A 214 32.45 -0.17 10.33
N GLY A 215 31.51 -0.39 11.26
CA GLY A 215 31.20 -1.74 11.77
C GLY A 215 30.66 -2.67 10.68
N LYS A 216 29.87 -2.14 9.73
CA LYS A 216 29.39 -2.91 8.56
C LYS A 216 30.49 -3.26 7.56
N SER A 217 31.55 -2.45 7.44
CA SER A 217 32.65 -2.72 6.50
C SER A 217 33.74 -3.62 7.09
N THR A 218 34.00 -3.57 8.40
CA THR A 218 34.91 -4.53 9.07
C THR A 218 34.32 -5.94 9.10
N SER A 219 32.99 -6.06 9.22
CA SER A 219 32.27 -7.34 9.04
C SER A 219 32.41 -7.92 7.63
N ARG A 220 32.84 -7.14 6.63
CA ARG A 220 32.95 -7.58 5.23
C ARG A 220 34.36 -8.06 4.85
N TYR A 221 35.36 -7.89 5.73
CA TYR A 221 36.77 -8.28 5.50
C TYR A 221 37.37 -9.18 6.59
N SER A 222 36.58 -9.66 7.55
CA SER A 222 36.94 -10.82 8.39
C SER A 222 36.25 -12.07 7.85
N GLY A 223 36.67 -12.44 6.64
CA GLY A 223 36.52 -13.73 5.99
C GLY A 223 37.82 -13.99 5.25
#